data_AF-A0A3M6UJY9-F1
#
_entry.id   AF-A0A3M6UJY9-F1
#
_cell.length_a   1.000
_cell.length_b   1.000
_cell.length_c   1.000
_cell.angle_alpha   90.00
_cell.angle_beta   90.00
_cell.angle_gamma   90.00
#
_symmetry.space_group_name_H-M   'P 1'
#
loop_
_entity.id
_entity.type
_entity.pdbx_description
1 polymer ?
#
loop_
_entity_poly.entity_id
_entity_poly.type
_entity_poly.pdbx_seq_one_letter_code
_entity_poly.pdbx_strand_id
1 'polypeptide(L)'
;MLEPADSEGGALGKTFQCLLADQFKRLREGDRFWHENAPNRRKNTDKTAFTRCQLQEIRKVTLAKIICDNAENIPSIPRRVLQQSKTFVDCKKLPEMNLDVFTPDFRCPRQGRVLGDGPDLEDEDKEGSTRLSNPSTNMG
;
A
#
# COMPACT_ATOMS: atom_id res chain seq x y z
N MET A 1 14.87 -32.55 1.17
CA MET A 1 15.68 -31.45 1.78
C MET A 1 16.61 -32.07 2.80
N LEU A 2 17.86 -31.59 2.90
CA LEU A 2 18.88 -32.18 3.79
C LEU A 2 18.65 -31.83 5.27
N GLU A 3 18.12 -30.64 5.54
CA GLU A 3 17.70 -30.22 6.87
C GLU A 3 16.20 -30.48 7.05
N PRO A 4 15.77 -30.87 8.27
CA PRO A 4 14.34 -31.00 8.56
C PRO A 4 13.65 -29.64 8.49
N ALA A 5 12.35 -29.66 8.19
CA ALA A 5 11.50 -28.49 8.26
C ALA A 5 11.47 -27.93 9.68
N ASP A 6 11.14 -26.64 9.78
CA ASP A 6 11.11 -25.92 11.05
C ASP A 6 10.04 -26.47 12.01
N SER A 7 10.37 -26.57 13.30
CA SER A 7 9.43 -27.06 14.31
C SER A 7 8.29 -26.08 14.60
N GLU A 8 8.44 -24.80 14.26
CA GLU A 8 7.42 -23.76 14.46
C GLU A 8 6.45 -23.63 13.26
N GLY A 9 6.43 -24.61 12.36
CA GLY A 9 5.49 -24.67 11.23
C GLY A 9 6.01 -24.10 9.91
N GLY A 10 7.30 -23.79 9.81
CA GLY A 10 7.98 -23.42 8.56
C GLY A 10 8.27 -24.63 7.67
N ALA A 11 8.12 -24.48 6.35
CA ALA A 11 8.30 -25.59 5.40
C ALA A 11 9.78 -25.94 5.09
N LEU A 12 10.73 -25.15 5.59
CA LEU A 12 12.13 -25.16 5.15
C LEU A 12 13.08 -25.34 6.33
N GLY A 13 14.24 -25.94 6.09
CA GLY A 13 15.33 -26.00 7.06
C GLY A 13 16.01 -24.64 7.30
N LYS A 14 16.72 -24.51 8.43
CA LYS A 14 17.32 -23.26 8.93
C LYS A 14 18.21 -22.56 7.91
N THR A 15 19.04 -23.30 7.18
CA THR A 15 19.95 -22.71 6.18
C THR A 15 19.15 -22.05 5.06
N PHE A 16 18.13 -22.73 4.55
CA PHE A 16 17.34 -22.20 3.44
C PHE A 16 16.40 -21.07 3.88
N GLN A 17 15.89 -21.11 5.13
CA GLN A 17 15.19 -19.98 5.73
C GLN A 17 16.05 -18.72 5.77
N CYS A 18 17.30 -18.83 6.22
CA CYS A 18 18.24 -17.70 6.28
C CYS A 18 18.46 -17.08 4.90
N LEU A 19 18.76 -17.93 3.90
CA LEU A 19 19.00 -17.48 2.53
C LEU A 19 17.76 -16.80 1.96
N LEU A 20 16.58 -17.41 2.06
CA LEU A 20 15.35 -16.82 1.53
C LEU A 20 14.96 -15.54 2.25
N ALA A 21 15.08 -15.47 3.57
CA ALA A 21 14.76 -14.27 4.33
C ALA A 21 15.66 -13.10 3.92
N ASP A 22 16.97 -13.32 3.75
CA ASP A 22 17.90 -12.29 3.27
C ASP A 22 17.54 -11.84 1.85
N GLN A 23 17.22 -12.76 0.94
CA GLN A 23 16.83 -12.41 -0.43
C GLN A 23 15.51 -11.60 -0.47
N PHE A 24 14.46 -12.05 0.23
CA PHE A 24 13.19 -11.31 0.28
C PHE A 24 13.34 -9.94 0.95
N LYS A 25 14.18 -9.84 1.99
CA LYS A 25 14.48 -8.55 2.63
C LYS A 25 15.13 -7.58 1.64
N ARG A 26 16.16 -8.02 0.91
CA ARG A 26 16.86 -7.19 -0.08
C ARG A 26 15.95 -6.77 -1.22
N LEU A 27 15.09 -7.68 -1.71
CA LEU A 27 14.10 -7.38 -2.74
C LEU A 27 13.12 -6.30 -2.26
N ARG A 28 12.61 -6.42 -1.03
CA ARG A 28 11.71 -5.44 -0.44
C ARG A 28 12.38 -4.07 -0.25
N GLU A 29 13.56 -4.05 0.37
CA GLU A 29 14.24 -2.79 0.74
C GLU A 29 14.91 -2.10 -0.46
N GLY A 30 15.31 -2.88 -1.48
CA GLY A 30 15.92 -2.37 -2.71
C GLY A 30 14.93 -1.88 -3.75
N ASP A 31 13.63 -2.16 -3.60
CA ASP A 31 12.61 -1.75 -4.54
C ASP A 31 11.99 -0.38 -4.17
N ARG A 32 12.31 0.63 -4.97
CA ARG A 32 11.74 1.99 -4.84
C ARG A 32 10.23 2.03 -5.06
N PHE A 33 9.68 1.05 -5.78
CA PHE A 33 8.26 0.89 -6.06
C PHE A 33 7.58 -0.12 -5.12
N TRP A 34 8.26 -0.57 -4.06
CA TRP A 34 7.64 -1.41 -3.05
C TRP A 34 6.38 -0.73 -2.51
N HIS A 35 5.24 -1.41 -2.61
CA HIS A 35 3.91 -0.83 -2.38
C HIS A 35 3.69 -0.25 -0.97
N GLU A 36 4.47 -0.67 0.03
CA GLU A 36 4.36 -0.12 1.39
C GLU A 36 5.35 1.02 1.68
N ASN A 37 6.14 1.46 0.69
CA ASN A 37 7.00 2.61 0.88
C ASN A 37 6.16 3.85 1.23
N ALA A 38 6.56 4.56 2.28
CA ALA A 38 5.99 5.87 2.60
C ALA A 38 6.60 6.96 1.69
N PRO A 39 5.88 8.07 1.45
CA PRO A 39 6.45 9.23 0.77
C PRO A 39 7.72 9.72 1.49
N ASN A 40 8.85 9.70 0.79
CA ASN A 40 10.13 10.13 1.36
C ASN A 40 11.05 10.65 0.25
N ARG A 41 11.32 11.95 0.27
CA ARG A 41 12.17 12.62 -0.73
C ARG A 41 13.61 12.11 -0.71
N ARG A 42 14.19 11.77 0.46
CA ARG A 42 15.56 11.23 0.53
C ARG A 42 15.67 9.84 -0.10
N LYS A 43 14.58 9.07 -0.10
CA LYS A 43 14.50 7.74 -0.70
C LYS A 43 13.91 7.74 -2.12
N ASN A 44 13.60 8.92 -2.68
CA ASN A 44 12.96 9.09 -3.99
C ASN A 44 11.64 8.30 -4.15
N THR A 45 10.85 8.22 -3.06
CA THR A 45 9.54 7.54 -3.02
C THR A 45 8.36 8.49 -2.96
N ASP A 46 8.60 9.81 -2.98
CA ASP A 46 7.59 10.86 -2.98
C ASP A 46 6.57 10.75 -4.14
N LYS A 47 7.02 10.25 -5.30
CA LYS A 47 6.17 10.06 -6.49
C LYS A 47 5.74 8.62 -6.76
N THR A 48 6.21 7.67 -5.97
CA THR A 48 5.95 6.23 -6.19
C THR A 48 5.20 5.57 -5.05
N ALA A 49 5.20 6.17 -3.86
CA ALA A 49 4.40 5.72 -2.74
C ALA A 49 2.90 5.83 -3.04
N PHE A 50 2.14 4.82 -2.63
CA PHE A 50 0.68 4.93 -2.59
C PHE A 50 0.23 5.91 -1.51
N THR A 51 -0.93 6.53 -1.71
CA THR A 51 -1.59 7.30 -0.64
C THR A 51 -2.04 6.36 0.49
N ARG A 52 -2.28 6.93 1.68
CA ARG A 52 -2.81 6.17 2.84
C ARG A 52 -4.07 5.37 2.50
N CYS A 53 -5.01 5.99 1.80
CA CYS A 53 -6.28 5.34 1.45
C CYS A 53 -6.08 4.22 0.42
N GLN A 54 -5.24 4.44 -0.60
CA GLN A 54 -4.89 3.39 -1.56
C GLN A 54 -4.22 2.19 -0.87
N LEU A 55 -3.26 2.44 0.02
CA LEU A 55 -2.58 1.38 0.75
C LEU A 55 -3.52 0.62 1.69
N GLN A 56 -4.51 1.29 2.30
CA GLN A 56 -5.55 0.64 3.10
C GLN A 56 -6.40 -0.32 2.27
N GLU A 57 -6.77 0.05 1.04
CA GLU A 57 -7.51 -0.82 0.14
C GLU A 57 -6.66 -2.01 -0.35
N ILE A 58 -5.38 -1.77 -0.72
CA ILE A 58 -4.45 -2.84 -1.10
C ILE A 58 -4.31 -3.89 0.02
N ARG A 59 -4.23 -3.46 1.29
CA ARG A 59 -4.10 -4.37 2.45
C ARG A 59 -5.33 -5.25 2.70
N LYS A 60 -6.50 -4.93 2.13
CA LYS A 60 -7.69 -5.80 2.21
C LYS A 60 -7.60 -7.00 1.28
N VAL A 61 -6.77 -6.92 0.24
CA VAL A 61 -6.69 -7.93 -0.82
C VAL A 61 -6.24 -9.27 -0.23
N THR A 62 -6.94 -10.33 -0.63
CA THR A 62 -6.57 -11.70 -0.28
C THR A 62 -6.47 -12.54 -1.54
N LEU A 63 -5.58 -13.53 -1.57
CA LEU A 63 -5.48 -14.46 -2.71
C LEU A 63 -6.81 -15.23 -2.93
N ALA A 64 -7.56 -15.49 -1.85
CA ALA A 64 -8.91 -16.06 -1.93
C ALA A 64 -9.85 -15.20 -2.78
N LYS A 65 -9.87 -13.87 -2.53
CA LYS A 65 -10.72 -12.94 -3.28
C LYS A 65 -10.27 -12.81 -4.74
N ILE A 66 -8.96 -12.74 -4.99
CA ILE A 66 -8.41 -12.73 -6.35
C ILE A 66 -8.90 -13.95 -7.14
N ILE A 67 -8.86 -15.14 -6.54
CA ILE A 67 -9.35 -16.36 -7.20
C ILE A 67 -10.86 -16.27 -7.44
N CYS A 68 -11.65 -15.87 -6.44
CA CYS A 68 -13.10 -15.74 -6.59
C CYS A 68 -13.52 -14.76 -7.71
N ASP A 69 -12.80 -13.66 -7.88
CA ASP A 69 -13.17 -12.63 -8.86
C ASP A 69 -12.74 -12.98 -10.30
N ASN A 70 -11.81 -13.95 -10.47
CA ASN A 70 -11.21 -14.27 -11.77
C ASN A 70 -11.42 -15.72 -12.23
N ALA A 71 -11.97 -16.59 -11.38
CA ALA A 71 -12.23 -17.99 -11.71
C ALA A 71 -13.73 -18.26 -11.81
N GLU A 72 -14.12 -19.05 -12.81
CA GLU A 72 -15.52 -19.47 -12.99
C GLU A 72 -15.89 -20.60 -12.03
N ASN A 73 -17.17 -20.64 -11.63
CA ASN A 73 -17.76 -21.74 -10.86
C ASN A 73 -17.12 -22.04 -9.50
N ILE A 74 -16.54 -21.03 -8.82
CA ILE A 74 -16.05 -21.12 -7.44
C ILE A 74 -16.97 -20.32 -6.51
N PRO A 75 -18.01 -20.94 -5.91
CA PRO A 75 -18.92 -20.23 -5.00
C PRO A 75 -18.32 -20.01 -3.59
N SER A 76 -17.34 -20.83 -3.20
CA SER A 76 -16.71 -20.75 -1.89
C SER A 76 -15.27 -21.25 -1.93
N ILE A 77 -14.43 -20.71 -1.05
CA ILE A 77 -12.99 -20.99 -1.00
C ILE A 77 -12.47 -20.85 0.44
N PRO A 78 -11.37 -21.50 0.86
CA PRO A 78 -10.75 -21.20 2.15
C PRO A 78 -10.27 -19.76 2.23
N ARG A 79 -10.49 -19.11 3.38
CA ARG A 79 -10.08 -17.69 3.59
C ARG A 79 -8.57 -17.48 3.42
N ARG A 80 -7.76 -18.48 3.77
CA ARG A 80 -6.30 -18.51 3.62
C ARG A 80 -5.90 -19.67 2.73
N VAL A 81 -5.85 -19.46 1.41
CA VAL A 81 -5.73 -20.55 0.43
C VAL A 81 -4.42 -21.34 0.51
N LEU A 82 -3.36 -20.76 1.07
CA LEU A 82 -2.07 -21.45 1.27
C LEU A 82 -2.06 -22.29 2.55
N GLN A 83 -3.10 -22.20 3.39
CA GLN A 83 -3.26 -23.02 4.57
C GLN A 83 -4.31 -24.11 4.29
N GLN A 84 -3.94 -25.37 4.52
CA GLN A 84 -4.90 -26.46 4.40
C GLN A 84 -6.03 -26.28 5.41
N SER A 85 -7.25 -26.10 4.91
CA SER A 85 -8.44 -25.85 5.72
C SER A 85 -9.63 -26.60 5.13
N LYS A 86 -10.44 -27.19 6.01
CA LYS A 86 -11.75 -27.75 5.66
C LYS A 86 -12.87 -26.71 5.73
N THR A 87 -12.55 -25.50 6.19
CA THR A 87 -13.51 -24.41 6.35
C THR A 87 -13.47 -23.52 5.12
N PHE A 88 -14.58 -23.45 4.42
CA PHE A 88 -14.78 -22.63 3.23
C PHE A 88 -15.65 -21.43 3.59
N VAL A 89 -15.40 -20.31 2.93
CA VAL A 89 -16.22 -19.11 3.02
C VAL A 89 -16.77 -18.79 1.66
N ASP A 90 -18.02 -18.32 1.62
CA ASP A 90 -18.64 -17.81 0.39
C ASP A 90 -17.82 -16.65 -0.16
N CYS A 91 -17.57 -16.65 -1.47
CA CYS A 91 -16.82 -15.59 -2.15
C CYS A 91 -17.38 -14.18 -1.91
N LYS A 92 -18.70 -14.05 -1.74
CA LYS A 92 -19.39 -12.77 -1.44
C LYS A 92 -19.11 -12.24 -0.04
N LYS A 93 -18.58 -13.08 0.86
CA LYS A 93 -18.22 -12.68 2.24
C LYS A 93 -16.75 -12.29 2.38
N LEU A 94 -15.97 -12.41 1.33
CA LEU A 94 -14.58 -11.96 1.30
C LEU A 94 -14.53 -10.43 1.14
N PRO A 95 -13.54 -9.76 1.77
CA PRO A 95 -13.43 -8.31 1.67
C PRO A 95 -13.14 -7.89 0.23
N GLU A 96 -13.85 -6.85 -0.23
CA GLU A 96 -13.66 -6.23 -1.53
C GLU A 96 -12.76 -5.00 -1.41
N MET A 97 -11.90 -4.82 -2.42
CA MET A 97 -11.06 -3.64 -2.55
C MET A 97 -11.88 -2.53 -3.21
N ASN A 98 -11.98 -1.37 -2.57
CA ASN A 98 -12.58 -0.21 -3.21
C ASN A 98 -11.58 0.42 -4.18
N LEU A 99 -11.86 0.37 -5.48
CA LEU A 99 -10.99 0.95 -6.52
C LEU A 99 -11.21 2.45 -6.73
N ASP A 100 -12.28 3.03 -6.19
CA ASP A 100 -12.55 4.47 -6.31
C ASP A 100 -11.42 5.31 -5.70
N VAL A 101 -10.66 4.76 -4.75
CA VAL A 101 -9.52 5.46 -4.13
C VAL A 101 -8.34 5.73 -5.09
N PHE A 102 -8.38 5.15 -6.30
CA PHE A 102 -7.38 5.33 -7.35
C PHE A 102 -7.83 6.29 -8.46
N THR A 103 -9.07 6.79 -8.42
CA THR A 103 -9.52 7.76 -9.41
C THR A 103 -8.86 9.12 -9.18
N PRO A 104 -8.63 9.93 -10.23
CA PRO A 104 -7.93 11.22 -10.11
C PRO A 104 -8.62 12.25 -9.20
N ASP A 105 -9.94 12.15 -9.08
CA ASP A 105 -10.80 13.02 -8.29
C ASP A 105 -10.89 12.60 -6.81
N PHE A 106 -10.49 11.38 -6.47
CA PHE A 106 -10.51 10.92 -5.08
C PHE A 106 -9.56 11.75 -4.20
N ARG A 107 -10.04 12.10 -3.00
CA ARG A 107 -9.27 12.82 -1.99
C ARG A 107 -9.27 12.01 -0.71
N CYS A 108 -8.09 11.54 -0.31
CA CYS A 108 -7.94 10.78 0.92
C CYS A 108 -8.16 11.71 2.13
N PRO A 109 -9.15 11.45 3.00
CA PRO A 109 -9.40 12.32 4.16
C PRO A 109 -8.20 12.37 5.10
N ARG A 110 -7.84 13.56 5.58
CA ARG A 110 -6.85 13.72 6.65
C ARG A 110 -7.40 13.07 7.92
N GLN A 111 -6.68 12.10 8.47
CA GLN A 111 -6.99 11.58 9.79
C GLN A 111 -6.63 12.67 10.81
N GLY A 112 -7.56 12.98 11.72
CA GLY A 112 -7.24 13.87 12.84
C GLY A 112 -6.00 13.38 13.59
N ARG A 113 -5.11 14.30 13.97
CA ARG A 113 -3.81 14.04 14.60
C ARG A 113 -3.85 12.89 15.61
N VAL A 114 -3.32 11.73 15.23
CA VAL A 114 -2.73 10.78 16.17
C VAL A 114 -1.25 11.15 16.22
N LEU A 115 -0.72 11.48 17.40
CA LEU A 115 0.68 11.81 17.61
C LEU A 115 1.57 10.67 17.08
N GLY A 116 2.22 10.88 15.93
CA GLY A 116 3.13 9.89 15.35
C GLY A 116 3.46 10.08 13.88
N ASP A 117 2.59 10.71 13.09
CA ASP A 117 2.86 10.92 11.66
C ASP A 117 3.57 12.26 11.44
N GLY A 118 4.76 12.18 10.83
CA GLY A 118 5.57 13.33 10.45
C GLY A 118 4.85 14.26 9.46
N PRO A 119 5.36 15.48 9.25
CA PRO A 119 4.63 16.53 8.56
C PRO A 119 4.33 16.13 7.11
N ASP A 120 3.03 16.13 6.79
CA ASP A 120 2.51 16.17 5.43
C ASP A 120 3.22 17.30 4.68
N LEU A 121 3.74 16.98 3.49
CA LEU A 121 4.27 17.98 2.56
C LEU A 121 3.14 18.97 2.26
N GLU A 122 3.39 20.23 2.62
CA GLU A 122 2.54 21.36 2.26
C GLU A 122 2.42 21.43 0.73
N ASP A 123 1.19 21.46 0.25
CA ASP A 123 0.86 21.83 -1.12
C ASP A 123 1.24 23.31 -1.31
N GLU A 124 2.47 23.60 -1.74
CA GLU A 124 2.84 24.91 -2.28
C GLU A 124 2.21 25.05 -3.68
N ASP A 125 0.92 25.40 -3.72
CA ASP A 125 0.27 25.95 -4.90
C ASP A 125 -0.79 26.97 -4.47
N LYS A 126 -0.36 28.22 -4.33
CA LYS A 126 -1.08 29.45 -4.75
C LYS A 126 -0.48 30.71 -4.12
N GLU A 127 0.37 31.41 -4.86
CA GLU A 127 0.36 32.88 -4.86
C GLU A 127 1.01 33.42 -6.12
N GLY A 128 0.24 34.16 -6.93
CA GLY A 128 0.73 34.70 -8.20
C GLY A 128 -0.33 35.28 -9.13
N SER A 129 -1.37 35.93 -8.61
CA SER A 129 -2.19 36.82 -9.43
C SER A 129 -2.89 37.88 -8.59
N THR A 130 -2.18 38.95 -8.29
CA THR A 130 -2.78 40.23 -7.90
C THR A 130 -2.11 41.37 -8.65
N ARG A 131 -2.97 42.11 -9.35
CA ARG A 131 -2.71 43.23 -10.25
C ARG A 131 -1.92 44.33 -9.52
N LEU A 132 -0.80 44.76 -10.11
CA LEU A 132 -0.20 46.06 -9.81
C LEU A 132 -1.17 47.16 -10.26
N SER A 133 -1.75 47.85 -9.29
CA SER A 133 -2.41 49.15 -9.50
C SER A 133 -1.44 50.23 -8.99
N ASN A 134 -1.08 51.15 -9.88
CA ASN A 134 -0.27 52.33 -9.57
C ASN A 134 -0.99 53.24 -8.56
N PRO A 135 -0.22 54.10 -7.88
CA PRO A 135 -0.58 55.51 -7.92
C PRO A 135 0.60 56.39 -8.35
N SER A 136 0.30 57.32 -9.26
CA SER A 136 1.14 58.43 -9.67
C SER A 136 1.53 59.30 -8.47
N THR A 137 2.81 59.55 -8.29
CA THR A 137 3.31 60.71 -7.55
C THR A 137 3.52 61.86 -8.53
N ASN A 138 2.75 62.92 -8.36
CA ASN A 138 3.00 64.24 -8.95
C ASN A 138 2.68 65.30 -7.89
N MET A 139 3.62 66.20 -7.63
CA MET A 139 3.59 67.45 -6.85
C MET A 139 5.04 67.66 -6.38
N GLY A 140 5.72 68.77 -6.58
CA GLY A 140 5.48 70.06 -7.20
C GLY A 140 6.77 70.86 -7.04
#